data_AF-A0A955VSB0-F1
#
_entry.id   AF-A0A955VSB0-F1
#
_cell.length_a   1.000
_cell.length_b   1.000
_cell.length_c   1.000
_cell.angle_alpha   90.00
_cell.angle_beta   90.00
_cell.angle_gamma   90.00
#
_symmetry.space_group_name_H-M   'P 1'
#
loop_
_entity.id
_entity.type
_entity.pdbx_description
1 polymer ?
#
loop_
_entity_poly.entity_id
_entity_poly.type
_entity_poly.pdbx_seq_one_letter_code
_entity_poly.pdbx_strand_id
1 'polypeptide(L)'
;MSAAFQLAARYVLRHRFQSALLAGALGLVFTLPLCLRVLIDHAQRELRARAASTPQIVGTRGSALDLMMTALYFKRENLAALPFGTVAELRQKPGAAAIPLHVRFVAQGAPIVGTELDYFAFRGLRIAAGRQIVRLGDCVVGANLARERQLQPGGHVFSTPELAFDMAGVYPLKMRVTGV
;
A
#
# COMPACT_ATOMS: atom_id res chain seq x y z
N MET A 1 49.56 23.77 22.67
CA MET A 1 48.47 22.94 22.07
C MET A 1 48.67 22.65 20.58
N SER A 2 49.21 23.57 19.77
CA SER A 2 49.46 23.34 18.32
C SER A 2 50.48 22.24 18.01
N ALA A 3 51.56 22.12 18.79
CA ALA A 3 52.62 21.13 18.56
C ALA A 3 52.15 19.67 18.73
N ALA A 4 51.28 19.41 19.71
CA ALA A 4 50.70 18.07 19.91
C ALA A 4 49.80 17.64 18.74
N PHE A 5 49.04 18.59 18.17
CA PHE A 5 48.18 18.35 17.02
C PHE A 5 49.00 18.05 15.75
N GLN A 6 50.14 18.72 15.56
CA GLN A 6 51.05 18.46 14.43
C GLN A 6 51.75 17.10 14.53
N LEU A 7 52.13 16.67 15.73
CA LEU A 7 52.67 15.32 15.94
C LEU A 7 51.62 14.24 15.66
N ALA A 8 50.39 14.42 16.15
CA ALA A 8 49.28 13.51 15.89
C ALA A 8 48.96 13.40 14.40
N ALA A 9 48.94 14.52 13.66
CA ALA A 9 48.72 14.52 12.22
C ALA A 9 49.81 13.75 11.45
N ARG A 10 51.09 13.94 11.83
CA ARG A 10 52.21 13.20 11.24
C ARG A 10 52.17 11.71 11.56
N TYR A 11 51.68 11.33 12.74
CA TYR A 11 51.50 9.93 13.15
C TYR A 11 50.43 9.24 12.30
N VAL A 12 49.26 9.85 12.11
CA VAL A 12 48.18 9.35 11.24
C VAL A 12 48.65 9.21 9.78
N LEU A 13 49.46 10.16 9.30
CA LEU A 13 50.05 10.13 7.97
C LEU A 13 51.14 9.05 7.81
N ARG A 14 51.75 8.55 8.88
CA ARG A 14 52.77 7.48 8.81
C ARG A 14 52.11 6.09 8.92
N HIS A 15 51.08 5.94 9.76
CA HIS A 15 50.36 4.68 10.03
C HIS A 15 49.04 4.57 9.26
N ARG A 16 49.07 4.83 7.94
CA ARG A 16 47.87 5.02 7.10
C ARG A 16 46.88 3.86 7.12
N PHE A 17 47.37 2.62 7.11
CA PHE A 17 46.52 1.43 7.15
C PHE A 17 45.81 1.25 8.48
N GLN A 18 46.52 1.41 9.60
CA GLN A 18 45.94 1.27 10.94
C GLN A 18 44.94 2.40 11.22
N SER A 19 45.27 3.63 10.85
CA SER A 19 44.35 4.77 10.97
C SER A 19 43.13 4.64 10.06
N ALA A 20 43.29 4.11 8.83
CA ALA A 20 42.17 3.85 7.92
C ALA A 20 41.25 2.74 8.45
N LEU A 21 41.81 1.68 9.02
CA LEU A 21 41.03 0.59 9.62
C LEU A 21 40.22 1.09 10.83
N LEU A 22 40.84 1.87 11.72
CA LEU A 22 40.17 2.47 12.87
C LEU A 22 39.10 3.48 12.45
N ALA A 23 39.39 4.35 11.47
CA ALA A 23 38.43 5.29 10.93
C ALA A 23 37.26 4.57 10.23
N GLY A 24 37.53 3.47 9.52
CA GLY A 24 36.51 2.65 8.87
C GLY A 24 35.62 1.93 9.88
N ALA A 25 36.20 1.32 10.92
CA ALA A 25 35.45 0.67 12.00
C ALA A 25 34.56 1.67 12.74
N LEU A 26 35.12 2.84 13.11
CA LEU A 26 34.38 3.90 13.77
C LEU A 26 33.28 4.47 12.85
N GLY A 27 33.61 4.71 11.58
CA GLY A 27 32.67 5.14 10.56
C GLY A 27 31.51 4.17 10.41
N LEU A 28 31.77 2.86 10.40
CA LEU A 28 30.74 1.82 10.31
C LEU A 28 29.82 1.83 11.53
N VAL A 29 30.37 1.95 12.74
CA VAL A 29 29.62 2.03 14.00
C VAL A 29 28.65 3.23 14.00
N PHE A 30 29.03 4.36 13.40
CA PHE A 30 28.14 5.52 13.30
C PHE A 30 27.18 5.47 12.10
N THR A 31 27.64 4.94 10.96
CA THR A 31 26.86 4.92 9.72
C THR A 31 25.69 3.94 9.83
N LEU A 32 25.89 2.79 10.45
CA LEU A 32 24.88 1.75 10.57
C LEU A 32 23.59 2.22 11.30
N PRO A 33 23.64 2.79 12.52
CA PRO A 33 22.45 3.33 13.18
C PRO A 33 21.87 4.54 12.46
N LEU A 34 22.69 5.35 11.77
CA LEU A 34 22.20 6.50 11.02
C LEU A 34 21.38 6.06 9.80
N CYS A 35 21.90 5.13 9.01
CA CYS A 35 21.19 4.54 7.88
C CYS A 35 19.88 3.89 8.32
N LEU A 36 19.89 3.14 9.43
CA LEU A 36 18.69 2.51 9.96
C LEU A 36 17.64 3.55 10.37
N ARG A 37 18.04 4.63 11.05
CA ARG A 37 17.13 5.73 11.44
C ARG A 37 16.51 6.40 10.23
N VAL A 38 17.31 6.71 9.21
CA VAL A 38 16.84 7.35 7.97
C VAL A 38 15.86 6.43 7.24
N LEU A 39 16.17 5.13 7.14
CA LEU A 39 15.30 4.16 6.48
C LEU A 39 13.95 4.01 7.19
N ILE A 40 13.96 3.90 8.52
CA ILE A 40 12.74 3.80 9.34
C ILE A 40 11.90 5.06 9.19
N ASP A 41 12.52 6.24 9.27
CA ASP A 41 11.79 7.50 9.18
C ASP A 41 11.20 7.73 7.78
N HIS A 42 11.85 7.24 6.73
CA HIS A 42 11.29 7.23 5.39
C HIS A 42 10.07 6.31 5.29
N ALA A 43 10.19 5.07 5.77
CA ALA A 43 9.08 4.11 5.80
C ALA A 43 7.90 4.63 6.62
N GLN A 44 8.15 5.26 7.78
CA GLN A 44 7.11 5.86 8.61
C GLN A 44 6.39 7.01 7.91
N ARG A 45 7.11 7.89 7.22
CA ARG A 45 6.51 9.01 6.47
C ARG A 45 5.62 8.50 5.34
N GLU A 46 6.09 7.51 4.60
CA GLU A 46 5.32 6.90 3.51
C GLU A 46 4.05 6.22 4.03
N LEU A 47 4.15 5.48 5.14
CA LEU A 47 2.99 4.85 5.79
C LEU A 47 1.98 5.89 6.30
N ARG A 48 2.46 7.01 6.87
CA ARG A 48 1.61 8.08 7.42
C ARG A 48 0.94 8.93 6.36
N ALA A 49 1.56 9.14 5.20
CA ALA A 49 0.99 9.95 4.12
C ALA A 49 -0.39 9.42 3.66
N ARG A 50 -0.57 8.09 3.61
CA ARG A 50 -1.88 7.49 3.32
C ARG A 50 -2.85 7.50 4.51
N ALA A 51 -2.35 7.33 5.72
CA ALA A 51 -3.15 7.36 6.94
C ALA A 51 -3.77 8.75 7.19
N ALA A 52 -3.05 9.84 6.89
CA ALA A 52 -3.54 11.21 7.07
C ALA A 52 -4.81 11.53 6.26
N SER A 53 -5.03 10.83 5.14
CA SER A 53 -6.21 10.99 4.28
C SER A 53 -7.38 10.07 4.65
N THR A 54 -7.24 9.21 5.67
CA THR A 54 -8.26 8.25 6.09
C THR A 54 -8.54 8.41 7.58
N PRO A 55 -9.52 9.24 7.97
CA PRO A 55 -9.69 9.65 9.36
C PRO A 55 -10.10 8.49 10.28
N GLN A 56 -10.83 7.50 9.77
CA GLN A 56 -11.27 6.36 10.56
C GLN A 56 -11.47 5.12 9.68
N ILE A 57 -11.12 3.95 10.22
CA ILE A 57 -11.37 2.65 9.60
C ILE A 57 -12.16 1.81 10.61
N VAL A 58 -13.26 1.21 10.17
CA VAL A 58 -14.10 0.34 10.98
C VAL A 58 -14.04 -1.07 10.37
N GLY A 59 -13.78 -2.06 11.22
CA GLY A 59 -13.67 -3.45 10.80
C GLY A 59 -14.07 -4.40 11.92
N THR A 60 -14.07 -5.69 11.62
CA THR A 60 -14.29 -6.72 12.64
C THR A 60 -13.18 -6.74 13.68
N ARG A 61 -13.47 -7.31 14.85
CA ARG A 61 -12.46 -7.56 15.89
C ARG A 61 -11.34 -8.44 15.32
N GLY A 62 -10.10 -8.00 15.49
CA GLY A 62 -8.93 -8.66 14.92
C GLY A 62 -7.68 -7.78 15.01
N SER A 63 -6.71 -8.03 14.12
CA SER A 63 -5.50 -7.22 14.00
C SER A 63 -5.81 -5.85 13.39
N ALA A 64 -5.52 -4.78 14.14
CA ALA A 64 -5.65 -3.42 13.64
C ALA A 64 -4.69 -3.13 12.48
N LEU A 65 -3.52 -3.78 12.48
CA LEU A 65 -2.56 -3.69 11.38
C LEU A 65 -3.13 -4.32 10.12
N ASP A 66 -3.73 -5.50 10.22
CA ASP A 66 -4.29 -6.21 9.05
C ASP A 66 -5.46 -5.41 8.45
N LEU A 67 -6.28 -4.82 9.33
CA LEU A 67 -7.35 -3.90 8.94
C LEU A 67 -6.80 -2.68 8.19
N MET A 68 -5.75 -2.05 8.72
CA MET A 68 -5.08 -0.92 8.07
C MET A 68 -4.49 -1.31 6.72
N MET A 69 -3.77 -2.44 6.65
CA MET A 69 -3.12 -2.93 5.43
C MET A 69 -4.16 -3.25 4.34
N THR A 70 -5.28 -3.84 4.73
CA THR A 70 -6.40 -4.10 3.82
C THR A 70 -7.04 -2.81 3.34
N ALA A 71 -7.33 -1.87 4.24
CA ALA A 71 -8.04 -0.63 3.91
C ALA A 71 -7.22 0.38 3.10
N LEU A 72 -5.91 0.47 3.36
CA LEU A 72 -5.04 1.50 2.76
C LEU A 72 -4.19 0.99 1.60
N TYR A 73 -3.83 -0.30 1.63
CA TYR A 73 -2.93 -0.91 0.63
C TYR A 73 -3.60 -2.03 -0.15
N PHE A 74 -4.89 -2.31 0.10
CA PHE A 74 -5.64 -3.40 -0.52
C PHE A 74 -4.93 -4.75 -0.40
N LYS A 75 -4.14 -4.93 0.66
CA LYS A 75 -3.49 -6.19 0.96
C LYS A 75 -4.56 -7.15 1.49
N ARG A 76 -4.66 -8.32 0.87
CA ARG A 76 -5.62 -9.33 1.31
C ARG A 76 -5.13 -9.95 2.62
N GLU A 77 -5.86 -9.66 3.70
CA GLU A 77 -5.70 -10.29 5.00
C GLU A 77 -6.95 -11.11 5.34
N ASN A 78 -6.83 -12.03 6.30
CA ASN A 78 -7.95 -12.88 6.71
C ASN A 78 -8.87 -12.14 7.71
N LEU A 79 -9.56 -11.12 7.22
CA LEU A 79 -10.53 -10.34 7.99
C LEU A 79 -11.92 -10.94 7.84
N ALA A 80 -12.65 -11.05 8.95
CA ALA A 80 -14.06 -11.38 8.89
C ALA A 80 -14.83 -10.23 8.21
N ALA A 81 -15.81 -10.57 7.38
CA ALA A 81 -16.64 -9.57 6.73
C ALA A 81 -17.67 -9.00 7.73
N LEU A 82 -17.86 -7.68 7.71
CA LEU A 82 -19.01 -7.05 8.37
C LEU A 82 -20.25 -7.16 7.48
N PRO A 83 -21.45 -7.37 8.06
CA PRO A 83 -22.70 -7.26 7.32
C PRO A 83 -22.83 -5.86 6.71
N PHE A 84 -23.38 -5.79 5.49
CA PHE A 84 -23.60 -4.49 4.83
C PHE A 84 -24.54 -3.58 5.64
N GLY A 85 -25.44 -4.15 6.45
CA GLY A 85 -26.31 -3.40 7.37
C GLY A 85 -25.55 -2.47 8.32
N THR A 86 -24.33 -2.83 8.73
CA THR A 86 -23.48 -1.98 9.58
C THR A 86 -23.12 -0.66 8.88
N VAL A 87 -22.99 -0.65 7.56
CA VAL A 87 -22.74 0.58 6.79
C VAL A 87 -23.96 1.51 6.86
N ALA A 88 -25.18 0.95 6.75
CA ALA A 88 -26.41 1.72 6.87
C ALA A 88 -26.58 2.30 8.28
N GLU A 89 -26.30 1.52 9.33
CA GLU A 89 -26.31 1.98 10.72
C GLU A 89 -25.31 3.12 10.97
N LEU A 90 -24.11 3.03 10.41
CA LEU A 90 -23.10 4.09 10.54
C LEU A 90 -23.55 5.38 9.85
N ARG A 91 -24.18 5.29 8.68
CA ARG A 91 -24.71 6.44 7.92
C ARG A 91 -25.89 7.14 8.61
N GLN A 92 -26.61 6.45 9.49
CA GLN A 92 -27.69 7.08 10.28
C GLN A 92 -27.16 8.04 11.35
N LYS A 93 -25.87 7.96 11.71
CA LYS A 93 -25.29 8.84 12.71
C LYS A 93 -24.98 10.22 12.11
N PRO A 94 -25.34 11.32 12.79
CA PRO A 94 -25.09 12.67 12.28
C PRO A 94 -23.59 12.91 12.10
N GLY A 95 -23.21 13.38 10.92
CA GLY A 95 -21.80 13.67 10.56
C GLY A 95 -20.96 12.44 10.18
N ALA A 96 -21.54 11.24 10.12
CA ALA A 96 -20.83 10.03 9.72
C ALA A 96 -21.05 9.70 8.23
N ALA A 97 -19.99 9.78 7.43
CA ALA A 97 -19.95 9.19 6.10
C ALA A 97 -19.20 7.85 6.18
N ALA A 98 -19.85 6.76 5.78
CA ALA A 98 -19.23 5.44 5.70
C ALA A 98 -19.16 5.00 4.24
N ILE A 99 -17.98 4.55 3.80
CA ILE A 99 -17.77 4.00 2.45
C ILE A 99 -17.34 2.54 2.62
N PRO A 100 -18.11 1.56 2.10
CA PRO A 100 -17.79 0.16 2.26
C PRO A 100 -16.55 -0.21 1.44
N LEU A 101 -15.73 -1.11 1.98
CA LEU A 101 -14.59 -1.68 1.28
C LEU A 101 -14.59 -3.19 1.44
N HIS A 102 -14.61 -3.90 0.32
CA HIS A 102 -14.57 -5.35 0.27
C HIS A 102 -13.36 -5.82 -0.54
N VAL A 103 -12.32 -6.28 0.14
CA VAL A 103 -11.05 -6.71 -0.46
C VAL A 103 -10.82 -8.18 -0.16
N ARG A 104 -11.41 -9.05 -0.97
CA ARG A 104 -11.31 -10.51 -0.82
C ARG A 104 -10.74 -11.18 -2.07
N PHE A 105 -11.25 -10.77 -3.23
CA PHE A 105 -10.92 -11.40 -4.50
C PHE A 105 -9.68 -10.77 -5.12
N VAL A 106 -9.06 -11.52 -6.03
CA VAL A 106 -7.93 -11.06 -6.82
C VAL A 106 -8.19 -11.34 -8.29
N ALA A 107 -7.55 -10.59 -9.17
CA ALA A 107 -7.54 -10.79 -10.60
C ALA A 107 -6.09 -10.86 -11.07
N GLN A 108 -5.65 -12.07 -11.44
CA GLN A 108 -4.29 -12.29 -11.94
C GLN A 108 -3.22 -11.70 -10.98
N GLY A 109 -3.40 -11.85 -9.67
CA GLY A 109 -2.48 -11.31 -8.65
C GLY A 109 -2.70 -9.86 -8.21
N ALA A 110 -3.57 -9.09 -8.87
CA ALA A 110 -3.97 -7.77 -8.39
C ALA A 110 -5.24 -7.85 -7.52
N PRO A 111 -5.36 -7.11 -6.41
CA PRO A 111 -6.55 -7.15 -5.57
C PRO A 111 -7.76 -6.52 -6.28
N ILE A 112 -8.93 -7.16 -6.14
CA ILE A 112 -10.22 -6.60 -6.55
C ILE A 112 -10.83 -5.92 -5.33
N VAL A 113 -11.14 -4.64 -5.50
CA VAL A 113 -11.72 -3.80 -4.44
C VAL A 113 -13.18 -3.52 -4.77
N GLY A 114 -14.08 -4.16 -4.03
CA GLY A 114 -15.51 -3.83 -4.06
C GLY A 114 -15.77 -2.60 -3.20
N THR A 115 -16.25 -1.52 -3.80
CA THR A 115 -16.59 -0.28 -3.09
C THR A 115 -17.69 0.48 -3.83
N GLU A 116 -18.11 1.61 -3.29
CA GLU A 116 -19.06 2.52 -3.92
C GLU A 116 -18.35 3.64 -4.68
N LEU A 117 -19.08 4.32 -5.58
CA LEU A 117 -18.54 5.39 -6.42
C LEU A 117 -17.98 6.56 -5.59
N ASP A 118 -18.55 6.81 -4.42
CA ASP A 118 -18.10 7.86 -3.48
C ASP A 118 -16.64 7.68 -3.05
N TYR A 119 -16.10 6.46 -3.12
CA TYR A 119 -14.68 6.20 -2.82
C TYR A 119 -13.74 7.00 -3.72
N PHE A 120 -14.10 7.18 -4.99
CA PHE A 120 -13.28 7.94 -5.94
C PHE A 120 -13.21 9.41 -5.53
N ALA A 121 -14.34 10.01 -5.18
CA ALA A 121 -14.38 11.40 -4.71
C ALA A 121 -13.64 11.56 -3.38
N PHE A 122 -13.87 10.65 -2.43
CA PHE A 122 -13.19 10.64 -1.13
C PHE A 122 -11.66 10.55 -1.26
N ARG A 123 -11.16 9.79 -2.24
CA ARG A 123 -9.72 9.66 -2.54
C ARG A 123 -9.18 10.67 -3.55
N GLY A 124 -10.02 11.56 -4.08
CA GLY A 124 -9.63 12.49 -5.14
C GLY A 124 -9.18 11.82 -6.44
N LEU A 125 -9.65 10.60 -6.70
CA LEU A 125 -9.30 9.82 -7.89
C LEU A 125 -10.08 10.33 -9.10
N ARG A 126 -9.41 10.40 -10.25
CA ARG A 126 -10.00 10.81 -11.53
C ARG A 126 -9.74 9.74 -12.56
N ILE A 127 -10.73 9.51 -13.43
CA ILE A 127 -10.59 8.62 -14.58
C ILE A 127 -9.73 9.34 -15.61
N ALA A 128 -8.57 8.78 -15.92
CA ALA A 128 -7.63 9.32 -16.90
C ALA A 128 -8.07 8.97 -18.33
N ALA A 129 -8.66 7.79 -18.52
CA ALA A 129 -9.15 7.32 -19.81
C ALA A 129 -10.40 6.46 -19.66
N GLY A 130 -11.33 6.55 -20.61
CA GLY A 130 -12.55 5.75 -20.61
C GLY A 130 -13.67 6.40 -19.80
N ARG A 131 -14.40 5.59 -19.03
CA ARG A 131 -15.57 6.00 -18.24
C ARG A 131 -15.59 5.32 -16.88
N GLN A 132 -16.42 5.85 -15.99
CA GLN A 132 -16.69 5.27 -14.68
C GLN A 132 -17.48 3.94 -14.79
N ILE A 133 -17.55 3.18 -13.70
CA ILE A 133 -18.37 1.97 -13.55
C ILE A 133 -19.86 2.33 -13.68
N VAL A 134 -20.56 1.74 -14.66
CA VAL A 134 -22.00 2.00 -14.88
C VAL A 134 -22.83 0.72 -14.78
N ARG A 135 -22.23 -0.44 -15.04
CA ARG A 135 -22.93 -1.73 -15.08
C ARG A 135 -22.21 -2.77 -14.24
N LEU A 136 -22.95 -3.79 -13.80
CA LEU A 136 -22.35 -4.97 -13.17
C LEU A 136 -21.37 -5.63 -14.16
N GLY A 137 -20.19 -5.97 -13.65
CA GLY A 137 -19.08 -6.49 -14.45
C GLY A 137 -18.19 -5.42 -15.05
N ASP A 138 -18.53 -4.13 -14.98
CA ASP A 138 -17.56 -3.06 -15.29
C ASP A 138 -16.52 -2.96 -14.17
N CYS A 139 -15.27 -2.69 -14.53
CA CYS A 139 -14.22 -2.35 -13.59
C CYS A 139 -13.40 -1.14 -14.07
N VAL A 140 -12.81 -0.43 -13.10
CA VAL A 140 -11.80 0.58 -13.33
C VAL A 140 -10.47 0.05 -12.80
N VAL A 141 -9.41 0.21 -13.58
CA VAL A 141 -8.08 -0.35 -13.29
C VAL A 141 -7.14 0.77 -12.89
N GLY A 142 -6.40 0.63 -11.79
CA GLY A 142 -5.44 1.65 -11.39
C GLY A 142 -4.36 1.90 -12.46
N ALA A 143 -3.98 3.16 -12.67
CA ALA A 143 -3.02 3.59 -13.68
C ALA A 143 -1.69 2.80 -13.71
N ASN A 144 -1.14 2.41 -12.56
CA ASN A 144 0.08 1.60 -12.52
C ASN A 144 -0.14 0.21 -13.10
N LEU A 145 -1.20 -0.47 -12.65
CA LEU A 145 -1.56 -1.80 -13.14
C LEU A 145 -1.90 -1.78 -14.64
N ALA A 146 -2.58 -0.71 -15.08
CA ALA A 146 -2.90 -0.52 -16.49
C ALA A 146 -1.64 -0.38 -17.35
N ARG A 147 -0.62 0.37 -16.89
CA ARG A 147 0.66 0.47 -17.61
C ARG A 147 1.45 -0.84 -17.61
N GLU A 148 1.59 -1.48 -16.46
CA GLU A 148 2.36 -2.73 -16.31
C GLU A 148 1.79 -3.85 -17.18
N ARG A 149 0.47 -3.92 -17.31
CA ARG A 149 -0.23 -4.99 -18.05
C ARG A 149 -0.78 -4.54 -19.39
N GLN A 150 -0.46 -3.32 -19.82
CA GLN A 150 -0.92 -2.71 -21.06
C GLN A 150 -2.46 -2.77 -21.22
N LEU A 151 -3.19 -2.60 -20.12
CA LEU A 151 -4.65 -2.61 -20.11
C LEU A 151 -5.20 -1.24 -20.54
N GLN A 152 -6.26 -1.27 -21.34
CA GLN A 152 -6.95 -0.08 -21.82
C GLN A 152 -8.47 -0.24 -21.68
N PRO A 153 -9.24 0.86 -21.63
CA PRO A 153 -10.70 0.81 -21.73
C PRO A 153 -11.15 -0.01 -22.95
N GLY A 154 -12.07 -0.95 -22.74
CA GLY A 154 -12.49 -1.95 -23.72
C GLY A 154 -11.86 -3.33 -23.53
N GLY A 155 -10.78 -3.42 -22.76
CA GLY A 155 -10.16 -4.68 -22.35
C GLY A 155 -10.99 -5.47 -21.35
N HIS A 156 -10.48 -6.64 -20.96
CA HIS A 156 -11.12 -7.51 -19.97
C HIS A 156 -10.10 -8.06 -18.97
N VAL A 157 -10.54 -8.24 -17.73
CA VAL A 157 -9.76 -8.82 -16.64
C VAL A 157 -10.61 -9.89 -15.98
N PHE A 158 -10.00 -11.03 -15.65
CA PHE A 158 -10.70 -12.16 -15.04
C PHE A 158 -10.34 -12.25 -13.56
N SER A 159 -11.33 -12.47 -12.71
CA SER A 159 -11.07 -12.83 -11.32
C SER A 159 -10.38 -14.20 -11.25
N THR A 160 -9.53 -14.39 -10.26
CA THR A 160 -8.91 -15.68 -9.98
C THR A 160 -9.92 -16.55 -9.23
N PRO A 161 -10.10 -17.83 -9.62
CA PRO A 161 -10.93 -18.78 -8.86
C PRO A 161 -10.42 -18.94 -7.42
N GLU A 162 -11.33 -19.08 -6.45
CA GLU A 162 -10.93 -19.28 -5.05
C GLU A 162 -10.39 -20.69 -4.76
N LEU A 163 -10.82 -21.69 -5.54
CA LEU A 163 -10.47 -23.10 -5.37
C LEU A 163 -10.05 -23.70 -6.71
N ALA A 164 -8.84 -24.28 -6.78
CA ALA A 164 -8.29 -24.87 -8.01
C ALA A 164 -9.02 -26.15 -8.46
N PHE A 165 -9.81 -26.78 -7.58
CA PHE A 165 -10.45 -28.08 -7.79
C PHE A 165 -11.97 -28.05 -7.59
N ASP A 166 -12.59 -26.88 -7.70
CA ASP A 166 -14.04 -26.79 -7.60
C ASP A 166 -14.67 -27.14 -8.96
N MET A 167 -14.93 -28.44 -9.18
CA MET A 167 -15.55 -28.97 -10.40
C MET A 167 -17.02 -28.52 -10.55
N ALA A 168 -17.61 -27.92 -9.52
CA ALA A 168 -18.93 -27.27 -9.54
C ALA A 168 -18.82 -25.74 -9.43
N GLY A 169 -17.60 -25.19 -9.56
CA GLY A 169 -17.21 -23.95 -8.88
C GLY A 169 -17.47 -22.63 -9.58
N VAL A 170 -17.53 -21.60 -8.75
CA VAL A 170 -17.71 -20.18 -9.10
C VAL A 170 -16.78 -19.80 -10.25
N TYR A 171 -17.36 -19.59 -11.43
CA TYR A 171 -16.62 -19.20 -12.62
C TYR A 171 -15.87 -17.89 -12.41
N PRO A 172 -14.64 -17.75 -12.96
CA PRO A 172 -13.93 -16.49 -12.93
C PRO A 172 -14.80 -15.39 -13.56
N LEU A 173 -15.06 -14.34 -12.78
CA LEU A 173 -15.84 -13.20 -13.25
C LEU A 173 -15.03 -12.47 -14.31
N LYS A 174 -15.56 -12.45 -15.53
CA LYS A 174 -15.04 -11.63 -16.62
C LYS A 174 -15.49 -10.18 -16.41
N MET A 175 -14.57 -9.33 -15.98
CA MET A 175 -14.82 -7.91 -15.81
C MET A 175 -14.35 -7.13 -17.03
N ARG A 176 -15.13 -6.14 -17.46
CA ARG A 176 -14.80 -5.25 -18.56
C ARG A 176 -14.08 -4.02 -18.01
N VAL A 177 -12.87 -3.77 -18.50
CA VAL A 177 -12.14 -2.54 -18.19
C VAL A 177 -12.86 -1.38 -18.89
N THR A 178 -13.47 -0.50 -18.10
CA THR A 178 -14.20 0.67 -18.61
C THR A 178 -13.46 1.96 -18.42
N GLY A 179 -12.57 2.03 -17.43
CA GLY A 179 -11.72 3.17 -17.17
C GLY A 179 -10.39 2.81 -16.54
N VAL A 180 -9.48 3.79 -16.57
CA VAL A 180 -8.18 3.77 -15.89
C VAL A 180 -8.06 4.99 -14.98
#